data_AF-A0A534ZEH2-F1
#
_entry.id   AF-A0A534ZEH2-F1
#
_cell.length_a   1.000
_cell.length_b   1.000
_cell.length_c   1.000
_cell.angle_alpha   90.00
_cell.angle_beta   90.00
_cell.angle_gamma   90.00
#
_symmetry.space_group_name_H-M   'P 1'
#
loop_
_entity.id
_entity.type
_entity.pdbx_description
1 polymer ?
#
loop_
_entity_poly.entity_id
_entity_poly.type
_entity_poly.pdbx_seq_one_letter_code
_entity_poly.pdbx_strand_id
1 'polypeptide(L)'
;MTWRQGAAATFAAAAGAAALALFWGRSQRLPSQLHTEELVAELSPAPDMPVSLTRFHPGHELRADAGMREAMVTPSPSSLHYRMRVPPHAALRFGVGVQGDGRRDAKTADVRFRVTADGRGLFARAVNPAARRRDRRWFDERVDLGAFGDREVEIVLETSTSDPGRRPCGTAGWSHVRVVRDTRRERQAAAPAARNVLVLLVDTLRADSLGPYGAAPSASPTLDQLAREGLVFENAIAQAPWTMPSVASLLTGVPVRSHGVTGDPGALDDGHAAYLPDRLLTLAEHAAAAGISTVGISANPLVSRATNYAQGFETFEELELAPRDDGRVREKTWATASEVNEAFLRWLRPNRRYRFLAYLHYMEPHHPYTPPARYRPPPPAGIRPRVAAGHLDQWVHELLSAEGMLLPDQEVRYLRRLYDAEVRSWDDALGVLLHRLDELGLRTSTVVLVTADHGEEFQEHGRLMHGAHLYEETLHVPLVIAGPGMIAGRVSELAQGIDLFPTVSALLELSPSPELPGQNLLGARQPRAVVSETLNGRLPDGTGAALVSLRTPSWKLIHAPALGRSELYDLEHDPAEREDRFATAPQAAAFLQQLAALEAEAPPAPPVTEGDRDLRAKLRALGYVE
;
A
#
# COMPACT_ATOMS: atom_id res chain seq x y z
N MET A 1 26.74 56.46 -24.79
CA MET A 1 27.68 56.37 -25.92
C MET A 1 28.22 54.96 -25.92
N THR A 2 28.26 54.13 -26.96
CA THR A 2 27.82 54.18 -28.34
C THR A 2 28.08 52.76 -28.87
N TRP A 3 27.08 52.12 -29.52
CA TRP A 3 27.25 51.34 -30.76
C TRP A 3 27.88 49.93 -30.62
N ARG A 4 27.54 48.89 -31.40
CA ARG A 4 26.56 48.60 -32.47
C ARG A 4 26.77 47.13 -32.89
N GLN A 5 25.70 46.52 -33.44
CA GLN A 5 25.65 45.56 -34.58
C GLN A 5 26.46 44.25 -34.49
N GLY A 6 26.03 43.10 -35.03
CA GLY A 6 24.93 42.70 -35.90
C GLY A 6 24.90 41.16 -35.89
N ALA A 7 23.75 40.51 -36.06
CA ALA A 7 23.13 40.11 -37.34
C ALA A 7 23.35 38.62 -37.66
N ALA A 8 22.22 37.92 -37.81
CA ALA A 8 21.94 36.75 -38.67
C ALA A 8 22.69 35.42 -38.40
N ALA A 9 22.12 34.22 -38.57
CA ALA A 9 20.76 33.74 -38.82
C ALA A 9 20.76 32.20 -38.63
N THR A 10 19.61 31.64 -38.24
CA THR A 10 19.09 30.27 -38.51
C THR A 10 19.92 29.03 -38.13
N PHE A 11 19.42 28.23 -37.17
CA PHE A 11 18.81 26.91 -37.43
C PHE A 11 18.18 26.32 -36.15
N ALA A 12 16.95 25.80 -36.29
CA ALA A 12 16.28 24.73 -35.54
C ALA A 12 16.25 24.74 -33.99
N ALA A 13 15.05 24.95 -33.43
CA ALA A 13 14.46 24.11 -32.35
C ALA A 13 13.07 24.63 -31.94
N ALA A 14 12.06 24.38 -32.77
CA ALA A 14 10.67 24.33 -32.34
C ALA A 14 10.30 22.87 -32.10
N ALA A 15 9.47 22.62 -31.08
CA ALA A 15 8.93 21.33 -30.61
C ALA A 15 9.60 20.68 -29.37
N GLY A 16 10.29 21.47 -28.54
CA GLY A 16 10.55 21.14 -27.13
C GLY A 16 9.90 22.17 -26.22
N ALA A 17 8.66 21.93 -25.76
CA ALA A 17 8.02 22.67 -24.65
C ALA A 17 6.61 22.18 -24.25
N ALA A 18 5.95 21.30 -25.02
CA ALA A 18 4.50 21.04 -24.81
C ALA A 18 4.13 19.74 -24.07
N ALA A 19 5.07 18.88 -23.65
CA ALA A 19 4.72 17.54 -23.14
C ALA A 19 5.12 17.22 -21.68
N LEU A 20 5.80 18.13 -20.95
CA LEU A 20 6.38 17.78 -19.64
C LEU A 20 6.05 18.77 -18.50
N ALA A 21 5.02 19.59 -18.67
CA ALA A 21 4.56 20.56 -17.66
C ALA A 21 3.03 20.50 -17.41
N LEU A 22 2.42 19.29 -17.43
CA LEU A 22 0.96 19.12 -17.32
C LEU A 22 0.45 18.23 -16.17
N PHE A 23 1.32 17.77 -15.26
CA PHE A 23 0.92 16.80 -14.22
C PHE A 23 0.72 17.36 -12.81
N TRP A 24 0.62 18.68 -12.64
CA TRP A 24 0.14 19.28 -11.39
C TRP A 24 -1.20 20.02 -11.58
N GLY A 25 -2.23 19.55 -10.89
CA GLY A 25 -3.32 20.39 -10.37
C GLY A 25 -4.48 20.78 -11.29
N ARG A 26 -4.91 19.97 -12.26
CA ARG A 26 -6.21 20.19 -12.93
C ARG A 26 -7.03 18.92 -13.00
N SER A 27 -8.31 19.05 -12.67
CA SER A 27 -9.37 18.08 -12.88
C SER A 27 -9.51 17.75 -14.38
N GLN A 28 -8.69 16.82 -14.87
CA GLN A 28 -8.71 16.44 -16.27
C GLN A 28 -9.87 15.48 -16.52
N ARG A 29 -10.67 15.78 -17.54
CA ARG A 29 -11.63 14.83 -18.09
C ARG A 29 -10.83 13.65 -18.65
N LEU A 30 -11.19 12.44 -18.23
CA LEU A 30 -10.56 11.24 -18.76
C LEU A 30 -10.89 11.07 -20.26
N PRO A 31 -9.90 10.61 -21.06
CA PRO A 31 -10.13 10.21 -22.45
C PRO A 31 -11.16 9.08 -22.53
N SER A 32 -11.69 8.79 -23.74
CA SER A 32 -12.61 7.65 -23.93
C SER A 32 -11.92 6.29 -23.76
N GLN A 33 -10.62 6.23 -24.00
CA GLN A 33 -9.81 5.03 -23.86
C GLN A 33 -8.92 5.08 -22.62
N LEU A 34 -8.83 3.96 -21.93
CA LEU A 34 -7.91 3.69 -20.83
C LEU A 34 -6.66 2.98 -21.38
N HIS A 35 -5.49 3.34 -20.87
CA HIS A 35 -4.22 2.70 -21.21
C HIS A 35 -3.74 1.85 -20.03
N THR A 36 -3.49 0.56 -20.26
CA THR A 36 -2.90 -0.35 -19.27
C THR A 36 -1.56 -0.89 -19.75
N GLU A 37 -0.67 -1.14 -18.81
CA GLU A 37 0.54 -1.92 -19.03
C GLU A 37 0.35 -3.31 -18.42
N GLU A 38 0.57 -4.35 -19.21
CA GLU A 38 0.48 -5.73 -18.78
C GLU A 38 1.88 -6.35 -18.82
N LEU A 39 2.33 -6.98 -17.73
CA LEU A 39 3.61 -7.71 -17.71
C LEU A 39 3.52 -8.93 -18.64
N VAL A 40 4.45 -9.04 -19.59
CA VAL A 40 4.54 -10.15 -20.55
C VAL A 40 5.59 -11.16 -20.11
N ALA A 41 6.79 -10.68 -19.78
CA ALA A 41 7.90 -11.51 -19.35
C ALA A 41 8.83 -10.72 -18.44
N GLU A 42 9.42 -11.42 -17.48
CA GLU A 42 10.47 -10.87 -16.64
C GLU A 42 11.79 -11.56 -16.91
N LEU A 43 12.80 -10.75 -17.24
CA LEU A 43 14.11 -11.21 -17.66
C LEU A 43 15.16 -11.10 -16.54
N SER A 44 14.74 -10.62 -15.36
CA SER A 44 15.63 -10.35 -14.22
C SER A 44 15.98 -11.59 -13.37
N PRO A 45 15.06 -12.52 -13.06
CA PRO A 45 15.37 -13.74 -12.33
C PRO A 45 15.47 -14.94 -13.29
N ALA A 46 16.62 -15.12 -13.94
CA ALA A 46 16.87 -16.34 -14.72
C ALA A 46 17.73 -17.29 -13.86
N PRO A 47 17.15 -18.30 -13.18
CA PRO A 47 17.86 -19.19 -12.24
C PRO A 47 19.00 -19.99 -12.89
N ASP A 48 18.99 -20.12 -14.22
CA ASP A 48 20.01 -20.88 -14.98
C ASP A 48 21.16 -20.01 -15.51
N MET A 49 21.21 -18.71 -15.16
CA MET A 49 22.23 -17.79 -15.65
C MET A 49 23.37 -17.60 -14.62
N PRO A 50 24.65 -17.61 -15.04
CA PRO A 50 25.82 -17.47 -14.16
C PRO A 50 26.00 -16.03 -13.61
N VAL A 51 24.95 -15.21 -13.63
CA VAL A 51 24.94 -13.82 -13.22
C VAL A 51 24.57 -13.77 -11.75
N SER A 52 25.38 -13.12 -10.94
CA SER A 52 25.02 -12.90 -9.54
C SER A 52 23.89 -11.87 -9.48
N LEU A 53 22.73 -12.30 -8.98
CA LEU A 53 21.72 -11.39 -8.44
C LEU A 53 22.21 -10.91 -7.07
N THR A 54 22.41 -9.61 -6.94
CA THR A 54 22.74 -9.02 -5.65
C THR A 54 22.07 -7.67 -5.50
N ARG A 55 21.99 -7.22 -4.25
CA ARG A 55 21.55 -5.87 -3.93
C ARG A 55 22.73 -4.94 -4.06
N PHE A 56 22.59 -3.88 -4.84
CA PHE A 56 23.61 -2.85 -4.86
C PHE A 56 23.08 -1.44 -5.18
N HIS A 57 23.91 -0.45 -4.86
CA HIS A 57 23.51 0.95 -4.82
C HIS A 57 24.45 1.83 -5.68
N PRO A 58 23.96 2.54 -6.72
CA PRO A 58 24.79 3.36 -7.60
C PRO A 58 25.30 4.69 -7.00
N GLY A 59 25.00 5.02 -5.74
CA GLY A 59 25.32 6.33 -5.12
C GLY A 59 25.61 6.32 -3.62
N HIS A 60 25.54 7.49 -2.97
CA HIS A 60 25.46 7.61 -1.50
C HIS A 60 24.01 7.91 -1.12
N GLU A 61 23.64 7.55 0.11
CA GLU A 61 22.30 7.21 0.63
C GLU A 61 21.13 8.22 0.49
N LEU A 62 21.27 9.34 -0.21
CA LEU A 62 20.40 10.51 -0.02
C LEU A 62 19.52 10.93 -1.22
N ARG A 63 19.38 10.12 -2.27
CA ARG A 63 18.45 10.42 -3.40
C ARG A 63 17.50 9.26 -3.69
N ALA A 64 16.23 9.55 -3.96
CA ALA A 64 15.18 8.56 -4.30
C ALA A 64 15.54 7.74 -5.55
N ASP A 65 16.09 8.41 -6.58
CA ASP A 65 16.59 7.76 -7.79
C ASP A 65 17.88 6.96 -7.56
N ALA A 66 18.50 7.05 -6.38
CA ALA A 66 19.72 6.33 -6.12
C ALA A 66 19.52 4.96 -5.49
N GLY A 67 18.41 4.66 -4.81
CA GLY A 67 18.14 3.53 -3.87
C GLY A 67 18.85 2.17 -4.05
N MET A 68 18.87 1.34 -3.01
CA MET A 68 19.33 -0.04 -3.16
C MET A 68 18.27 -0.81 -3.95
N ARG A 69 18.68 -1.52 -5.02
CA ARG A 69 17.78 -2.37 -5.81
C ARG A 69 18.43 -3.73 -6.01
N GLU A 70 17.60 -4.75 -6.13
CA GLU A 70 18.06 -6.03 -6.68
C GLU A 70 18.44 -5.82 -8.16
N ALA A 71 19.61 -6.31 -8.54
CA ALA A 71 20.11 -6.15 -9.89
C ALA A 71 20.96 -7.33 -10.33
N MET A 72 20.86 -7.63 -11.62
CA MET A 72 21.78 -8.50 -12.33
C MET A 72 23.13 -7.80 -12.45
N VAL A 73 24.14 -8.28 -11.75
CA VAL A 73 25.49 -7.71 -11.79
C VAL A 73 26.21 -8.19 -13.04
N THR A 74 26.59 -7.25 -13.90
CA THR A 74 27.15 -7.53 -15.22
C THR A 74 28.54 -6.88 -15.33
N PRO A 75 29.63 -7.56 -14.91
CA PRO A 75 30.99 -7.03 -15.05
C PRO A 75 31.27 -6.60 -16.48
N SER A 76 32.00 -5.50 -16.68
CA SER A 76 32.33 -5.04 -18.03
C SER A 76 33.58 -5.76 -18.56
N PRO A 77 33.55 -6.40 -19.74
CA PRO A 77 32.41 -6.58 -20.64
C PRO A 77 31.55 -7.81 -20.32
N SER A 78 30.25 -7.74 -20.59
CA SER A 78 29.29 -8.86 -20.49
C SER A 78 28.07 -8.66 -21.40
N SER A 79 27.41 -9.77 -21.75
CA SER A 79 26.15 -9.78 -22.51
C SER A 79 25.16 -10.80 -21.95
N LEU A 80 23.89 -10.42 -21.86
CA LEU A 80 22.78 -11.28 -21.46
C LEU A 80 21.82 -11.43 -22.64
N HIS A 81 21.50 -12.66 -22.99
CA HIS A 81 20.76 -13.02 -24.19
C HIS A 81 19.41 -13.62 -23.81
N TYR A 82 18.33 -13.04 -24.34
CA TYR A 82 16.97 -13.51 -24.10
C TYR A 82 16.28 -13.73 -25.42
N ARG A 83 15.83 -14.97 -25.65
CA ARG A 83 15.05 -15.32 -26.83
C ARG A 83 13.59 -15.45 -26.44
N MET A 84 12.73 -14.66 -27.07
CA MET A 84 11.30 -14.70 -26.79
C MET A 84 10.46 -14.19 -27.96
N ARG A 85 9.18 -14.57 -27.94
CA ARG A 85 8.17 -13.96 -28.79
C ARG A 85 7.72 -12.63 -28.22
N VAL A 86 7.95 -11.55 -28.95
CA VAL A 86 7.54 -10.20 -28.56
C VAL A 86 6.09 -9.97 -28.97
N PRO A 87 5.16 -9.65 -28.06
CA PRO A 87 3.78 -9.36 -28.44
C PRO A 87 3.66 -7.99 -29.14
N PRO A 88 2.55 -7.73 -29.85
CA PRO A 88 2.30 -6.41 -30.43
C PRO A 88 2.20 -5.36 -29.33
N HIS A 89 2.65 -4.14 -29.64
CA HIS A 89 2.67 -3.00 -28.70
C HIS A 89 3.48 -3.27 -27.42
N ALA A 90 4.53 -4.10 -27.52
CA ALA A 90 5.41 -4.36 -26.40
C ALA A 90 6.45 -3.25 -26.21
N ALA A 91 6.89 -3.08 -24.96
CA ALA A 91 8.04 -2.27 -24.60
C ALA A 91 8.93 -3.03 -23.61
N LEU A 92 10.24 -2.80 -23.66
CA LEU A 92 11.20 -3.24 -22.66
C LEU A 92 11.39 -2.13 -21.63
N ARG A 93 11.15 -2.42 -20.35
CA ARG A 93 11.47 -1.56 -19.22
C ARG A 93 12.66 -2.14 -18.47
N PHE A 94 13.55 -1.28 -17.98
CA PHE A 94 14.72 -1.66 -17.19
C PHE A 94 15.37 -0.44 -16.53
N GLY A 95 16.05 -0.65 -15.40
CA GLY A 95 16.95 0.31 -14.76
C GLY A 95 18.41 -0.05 -14.99
N VAL A 96 19.27 0.96 -15.20
CA VAL A 96 20.73 0.77 -15.24
C VAL A 96 21.44 1.61 -14.19
N GLY A 97 22.47 1.05 -13.57
CA GLY A 97 23.22 1.69 -12.50
C GLY A 97 24.65 1.18 -12.40
N VAL A 98 25.54 2.00 -11.83
CA VAL A 98 26.94 1.64 -11.59
C VAL A 98 27.30 1.91 -10.13
N GLN A 99 27.75 0.88 -9.42
CA GLN A 99 28.27 1.01 -8.06
C GLN A 99 29.76 1.33 -8.08
N GLY A 100 30.11 2.53 -7.64
CA GLY A 100 31.50 2.92 -7.36
C GLY A 100 31.85 2.84 -5.87
N ASP A 101 33.10 3.14 -5.54
CA ASP A 101 33.62 3.21 -4.15
C ASP A 101 33.29 4.55 -3.44
N GLY A 102 32.41 5.36 -4.03
CA GLY A 102 32.01 6.68 -3.53
C GLY A 102 33.00 7.82 -3.81
N ARG A 103 34.25 7.51 -4.18
CA ARG A 103 35.31 8.50 -4.40
C ARG A 103 35.22 9.12 -5.79
N ARG A 104 35.72 10.36 -5.93
CA ARG A 104 35.79 11.03 -7.23
C ARG A 104 37.08 10.60 -7.93
N ASP A 105 36.96 10.01 -9.11
CA ASP A 105 38.11 9.64 -9.95
C ASP A 105 37.80 9.87 -11.44
N ALA A 106 38.41 10.92 -11.99
CA ALA A 106 38.26 11.32 -13.38
C ALA A 106 39.07 10.45 -14.37
N LYS A 107 39.91 9.54 -13.88
CA LYS A 107 40.73 8.64 -14.72
C LYS A 107 40.03 7.32 -15.05
N THR A 108 38.89 7.04 -14.43
CA THR A 108 38.08 5.86 -14.73
C THR A 108 37.36 5.96 -16.07
N ALA A 109 37.15 4.82 -16.73
CA ALA A 109 36.31 4.72 -17.93
C ALA A 109 34.83 4.68 -17.56
N ASP A 110 33.99 5.21 -18.45
CA ASP A 110 32.54 5.07 -18.32
C ASP A 110 32.13 3.61 -18.55
N VAL A 111 31.17 3.14 -17.76
CA VAL A 111 30.46 1.89 -18.06
C VAL A 111 29.35 2.23 -19.06
N ARG A 112 29.28 1.46 -20.15
CA ARG A 112 28.30 1.63 -21.22
C ARG A 112 27.31 0.46 -21.21
N PHE A 113 26.03 0.81 -21.18
CA PHE A 113 24.89 -0.09 -21.30
C PHE A 113 24.33 0.01 -22.72
N ARG A 114 23.99 -1.11 -23.34
CA ARG A 114 23.27 -1.16 -24.63
C ARG A 114 22.20 -2.23 -24.61
N VAL A 115 21.11 -1.95 -25.32
CA VAL A 115 20.08 -2.96 -25.64
C VAL A 115 20.01 -3.11 -27.15
N THR A 116 20.05 -4.34 -27.62
CA THR A 116 19.80 -4.68 -29.03
C THR A 116 18.69 -5.70 -29.16
N ALA A 117 18.03 -5.72 -30.32
CA ALA A 117 17.04 -6.71 -30.69
C ALA A 117 17.35 -7.19 -32.12
N ASP A 118 17.63 -8.49 -32.30
CA ASP A 118 18.14 -9.07 -33.57
C ASP A 118 19.31 -8.25 -34.16
N GLY A 119 20.23 -7.79 -33.30
CA GLY A 119 21.38 -6.96 -33.69
C GLY A 119 21.08 -5.48 -33.98
N ARG A 120 19.80 -5.06 -34.00
CA ARG A 120 19.43 -3.65 -34.12
C ARG A 120 19.58 -2.96 -32.76
N GLY A 121 20.38 -1.90 -32.69
CA GLY A 121 20.53 -1.09 -31.48
C GLY A 121 19.27 -0.29 -31.17
N LEU A 122 18.75 -0.47 -29.94
CA LEU A 122 17.54 0.22 -29.47
C LEU A 122 17.84 1.24 -28.35
N PHE A 123 18.88 1.00 -27.56
CA PHE A 123 19.27 1.87 -26.46
C PHE A 123 20.79 1.87 -26.25
N ALA A 124 21.33 3.00 -25.81
CA ALA A 124 22.69 3.12 -25.33
C ALA A 124 22.83 4.23 -24.27
N ARG A 125 23.53 3.94 -23.17
CA ARG A 125 23.85 4.94 -22.13
C ARG A 125 25.23 4.70 -21.54
N ALA A 126 25.95 5.77 -21.23
CA ALA A 126 27.22 5.73 -20.50
C ALA A 126 27.04 6.35 -19.11
N VAL A 127 27.53 5.67 -18.09
CA VAL A 127 27.36 6.05 -16.67
C VAL A 127 28.73 6.05 -15.99
N ASN A 128 29.04 7.12 -15.26
CA ASN A 128 30.28 7.25 -14.50
C ASN A 128 30.07 8.01 -13.18
N PRO A 129 29.71 7.31 -12.09
CA PRO A 129 29.48 7.93 -10.77
C PRO A 129 30.76 8.49 -10.13
N ALA A 130 31.93 8.00 -10.54
CA ALA A 130 33.24 8.47 -10.08
C ALA A 130 33.62 9.82 -10.70
N ALA A 131 33.27 10.06 -11.97
CA ALA A 131 33.49 11.33 -12.63
C ALA A 131 32.35 12.34 -12.39
N ARG A 132 31.10 11.87 -12.30
CA ARG A 132 29.89 12.71 -12.34
C ARG A 132 28.94 12.38 -11.19
N ARG A 133 28.72 13.34 -10.29
CA ARG A 133 27.79 13.16 -9.16
C ARG A 133 26.35 12.86 -9.57
N ARG A 134 25.89 13.37 -10.71
CA ARG A 134 24.54 13.11 -11.24
C ARG A 134 24.33 11.67 -11.73
N ASP A 135 25.42 10.93 -11.96
CA ASP A 135 25.39 9.53 -12.40
C ASP A 135 25.30 8.57 -11.21
N ARG A 136 25.26 9.10 -9.99
CA ARG A 136 25.11 8.33 -8.74
C ARG A 136 23.65 7.97 -8.48
N ARG A 137 23.03 7.35 -9.46
CA ARG A 137 21.61 6.99 -9.45
C ARG A 137 21.31 5.85 -10.42
N TRP A 138 20.14 5.24 -10.24
CA TRP A 138 19.48 4.44 -11.25
C TRP A 138 18.96 5.33 -12.38
N PHE A 139 19.01 4.79 -13.59
CA PHE A 139 18.37 5.36 -14.76
C PHE A 139 17.35 4.35 -15.26
N ASP A 140 16.08 4.64 -15.00
CA ASP A 140 14.96 3.85 -15.49
C ASP A 140 14.62 4.24 -16.92
N GLU A 141 14.55 3.23 -17.78
CA GLU A 141 14.46 3.36 -19.23
C GLU A 141 13.31 2.52 -19.76
N ARG A 142 12.79 2.99 -20.89
CA ARG A 142 11.75 2.30 -21.66
C ARG A 142 12.10 2.35 -23.13
N VAL A 143 12.04 1.19 -23.77
CA VAL A 143 12.37 1.01 -25.18
C VAL A 143 11.20 0.34 -25.88
N ASP A 144 10.71 0.95 -26.96
CA ASP A 144 9.63 0.38 -27.77
C ASP A 144 10.13 -0.86 -28.53
N LEU A 145 9.40 -1.97 -28.38
CA LEU A 145 9.62 -3.22 -29.10
C LEU A 145 8.56 -3.46 -30.20
N GLY A 146 7.63 -2.52 -30.42
CA GLY A 146 6.51 -2.66 -31.34
C GLY A 146 6.91 -2.99 -32.79
N ALA A 147 8.10 -2.53 -33.23
CA ALA A 147 8.66 -2.89 -34.54
C ALA A 147 8.95 -4.40 -34.71
N PHE A 148 8.96 -5.15 -33.61
CA PHE A 148 9.20 -6.58 -33.56
C PHE A 148 7.98 -7.39 -33.11
N GLY A 149 6.79 -6.78 -33.05
CA GLY A 149 5.56 -7.45 -32.63
C GLY A 149 5.28 -8.75 -33.41
N ASP A 150 4.77 -9.74 -32.68
CA ASP A 150 4.42 -11.09 -33.12
C ASP A 150 5.58 -11.97 -33.64
N ARG A 151 6.83 -11.52 -33.46
CA ARG A 151 8.04 -12.24 -33.90
C ARG A 151 8.82 -12.82 -32.73
N GLU A 152 9.53 -13.92 -33.01
CA GLU A 152 10.64 -14.39 -32.18
C GLU A 152 11.83 -13.45 -32.38
N VAL A 153 12.39 -12.94 -31.29
CA VAL A 153 13.47 -11.95 -31.28
C VAL A 153 14.50 -12.34 -30.23
N GLU A 154 15.77 -12.12 -30.53
CA GLU A 154 16.83 -12.13 -29.51
C GLU A 154 17.04 -10.71 -28.98
N ILE A 155 16.69 -10.49 -27.70
CA ILE A 155 16.99 -9.26 -26.98
C ILE A 155 18.32 -9.47 -26.24
N VAL A 156 19.28 -8.58 -26.48
CA VAL A 156 20.60 -8.63 -25.85
C VAL A 156 20.82 -7.38 -25.00
N LEU A 157 21.13 -7.59 -23.72
CA LEU A 157 21.59 -6.55 -22.80
C LEU A 157 23.10 -6.61 -22.71
N GLU A 158 23.80 -5.54 -23.07
CA GLU A 158 25.25 -5.50 -23.11
C GLU A 158 25.82 -4.46 -22.16
N THR A 159 26.83 -4.86 -21.39
CA THR A 159 27.65 -3.96 -20.59
C THR A 159 29.08 -3.95 -21.12
N SER A 160 29.65 -2.78 -21.36
CA SER A 160 31.04 -2.60 -21.81
C SER A 160 31.70 -1.39 -21.14
N THR A 161 32.99 -1.16 -21.40
CA THR A 161 33.67 0.10 -21.03
C THR A 161 33.78 1.03 -22.23
N SER A 162 33.88 2.34 -22.00
CA SER A 162 34.11 3.33 -23.07
C SER A 162 35.56 3.33 -23.58
N ASP A 163 36.51 2.94 -22.72
CA ASP A 163 37.95 2.88 -22.99
C ASP A 163 38.50 1.59 -22.36
N PRO A 164 38.83 0.56 -23.15
CA PRO A 164 39.38 -0.70 -22.65
C PRO A 164 40.73 -0.55 -21.94
N GLY A 165 41.47 0.54 -22.18
CA GLY A 165 42.76 0.81 -21.56
C GLY A 165 42.68 1.42 -20.16
N ARG A 166 41.47 1.74 -19.68
CA ARG A 166 41.22 2.34 -18.37
C ARG A 166 40.34 1.44 -17.51
N ARG A 167 40.57 1.47 -16.20
CA ARG A 167 39.71 0.78 -15.21
C ARG A 167 38.27 1.32 -15.30
N PRO A 168 37.23 0.46 -15.31
CA PRO A 168 35.84 0.91 -15.22
C PRO A 168 35.59 1.73 -13.95
N CYS A 169 34.64 2.67 -14.01
CA CYS A 169 34.25 3.51 -12.88
C CYS A 169 33.49 2.81 -11.76
N GLY A 170 33.20 1.52 -11.91
CA GLY A 170 32.47 0.73 -10.93
C GLY A 170 31.91 -0.56 -11.52
N THR A 171 31.09 -1.23 -10.73
CA THR A 171 30.38 -2.46 -11.09
C THR A 171 29.02 -2.10 -11.68
N ALA A 172 28.72 -2.64 -12.85
CA ALA A 172 27.46 -2.38 -13.53
C ALA A 172 26.36 -3.33 -13.06
N GLY A 173 25.12 -2.89 -13.18
CA GLY A 173 24.02 -3.82 -13.17
C GLY A 173 22.72 -3.27 -13.70
N TRP A 174 21.85 -4.24 -13.98
CA TRP A 174 20.55 -4.09 -14.61
C TRP A 174 19.48 -4.48 -13.60
N SER A 175 18.51 -3.61 -13.42
CA SER A 175 17.37 -3.84 -12.52
C SER A 175 16.06 -3.78 -13.32
N HIS A 176 15.00 -4.44 -12.85
CA HIS A 176 13.65 -4.41 -13.46
C HIS A 176 13.60 -4.66 -14.97
N VAL A 177 14.42 -5.57 -15.50
CA VAL A 177 14.35 -5.93 -16.91
C VAL A 177 13.08 -6.72 -17.18
N ARG A 178 12.09 -6.07 -17.80
CA ARG A 178 10.74 -6.58 -18.03
C ARG A 178 10.27 -6.22 -19.42
N VAL A 179 9.57 -7.15 -20.07
CA VAL A 179 8.78 -6.86 -21.26
C VAL A 179 7.34 -6.63 -20.81
N VAL A 180 6.81 -5.46 -21.14
CA VAL A 180 5.41 -5.09 -20.89
C VAL A 180 4.67 -4.93 -22.22
N ARG A 181 3.36 -5.13 -22.21
CA ARG A 181 2.47 -4.87 -23.34
C ARG A 181 1.58 -3.69 -23.00
N ASP A 182 1.57 -2.70 -23.89
CA ASP A 182 0.63 -1.59 -23.82
C ASP A 182 -0.70 -1.99 -24.44
N THR A 183 -1.78 -1.93 -23.66
CA THR A 183 -3.13 -2.13 -24.20
C THR A 183 -3.99 -0.90 -23.99
N ARG A 184 -4.83 -0.61 -24.98
CA ARG A 184 -5.87 0.42 -24.90
C ARG A 184 -7.24 -0.25 -24.86
N ARG A 185 -8.07 0.16 -23.92
CA ARG A 185 -9.45 -0.34 -23.73
C ARG A 185 -10.42 0.82 -23.78
N GLU A 186 -11.60 0.61 -24.34
CA GLU A 186 -12.68 1.58 -24.18
C GLU A 186 -13.10 1.63 -22.71
N ARG A 187 -13.30 2.84 -22.19
CA ARG A 187 -13.82 3.01 -20.83
C ARG A 187 -15.27 2.59 -20.78
N GLN A 188 -15.61 1.86 -19.73
CA GLN A 188 -17.00 1.52 -19.47
C GLN A 188 -17.78 2.78 -19.08
N ALA A 189 -18.86 3.07 -19.81
CA ALA A 189 -19.77 4.14 -19.46
C ALA A 189 -20.52 3.81 -18.17
N ALA A 190 -20.78 4.83 -17.35
CA ALA A 190 -21.67 4.71 -16.21
C ALA A 190 -23.09 4.35 -16.71
N ALA A 191 -23.72 3.36 -16.09
CA ALA A 191 -25.08 2.92 -16.41
C ALA A 191 -25.81 2.49 -15.14
N PRO A 192 -27.15 2.64 -15.06
CA PRO A 192 -27.91 2.24 -13.86
C PRO A 192 -27.73 0.78 -13.45
N ALA A 193 -27.55 -0.12 -14.44
CA ALA A 193 -27.35 -1.54 -14.20
C ALA A 193 -25.90 -1.90 -13.84
N ALA A 194 -24.93 -1.02 -14.10
CA ALA A 194 -23.51 -1.31 -13.95
C ALA A 194 -22.93 -0.53 -12.77
N ARG A 195 -22.56 -1.25 -11.71
CA ARG A 195 -22.19 -0.65 -10.43
C ARG A 195 -20.83 0.03 -10.47
N ASN A 196 -20.72 1.18 -9.83
CA ASN A 196 -19.47 1.70 -9.30
C ASN A 196 -19.19 1.06 -7.94
N VAL A 197 -17.93 0.98 -7.56
CA VAL A 197 -17.54 0.56 -6.21
C VAL A 197 -16.71 1.64 -5.56
N LEU A 198 -17.12 2.03 -4.36
CA LEU A 198 -16.45 2.99 -3.49
C LEU A 198 -15.99 2.25 -2.22
N VAL A 199 -14.70 2.00 -2.13
CA VAL A 199 -14.03 1.41 -0.97
C VAL A 199 -13.56 2.56 -0.06
N LEU A 200 -14.12 2.60 1.14
CA LEU A 200 -13.76 3.54 2.20
C LEU A 200 -12.97 2.75 3.24
N LEU A 201 -11.67 3.03 3.34
CA LEU A 201 -10.79 2.45 4.34
C LEU A 201 -10.50 3.50 5.42
N VAL A 202 -10.84 3.18 6.66
CA VAL A 202 -10.76 4.08 7.81
C VAL A 202 -9.66 3.58 8.74
N ASP A 203 -8.56 4.31 8.81
CA ASP A 203 -7.33 3.86 9.47
C ASP A 203 -7.53 3.68 10.98
N THR A 204 -7.14 2.51 11.51
CA THR A 204 -7.30 2.10 12.92
C THR A 204 -8.73 1.97 13.46
N LEU A 205 -9.74 1.97 12.59
CA LEU A 205 -11.14 1.92 13.04
C LEU A 205 -11.54 0.55 13.61
N ARG A 206 -11.89 0.52 14.89
CA ARG A 206 -12.37 -0.68 15.60
C ARG A 206 -13.84 -0.95 15.33
N ALA A 207 -14.20 -2.22 15.19
CA ALA A 207 -15.61 -2.62 15.07
C ALA A 207 -16.41 -2.23 16.33
N ASP A 208 -15.87 -2.51 17.53
CA ASP A 208 -16.55 -2.31 18.82
C ASP A 208 -16.79 -0.84 19.22
N SER A 209 -16.25 0.12 18.46
CA SER A 209 -16.54 1.55 18.59
C SER A 209 -17.75 2.03 17.78
N LEU A 210 -18.39 1.14 17.01
CA LEU A 210 -19.45 1.49 16.05
C LEU A 210 -20.81 0.90 16.44
N GLY A 211 -21.87 1.66 16.20
CA GLY A 211 -23.24 1.24 16.50
C GLY A 211 -23.68 -0.09 15.88
N PRO A 212 -23.30 -0.46 14.63
CA PRO A 212 -23.72 -1.74 14.03
C PRO A 212 -23.10 -2.97 14.71
N TYR A 213 -22.11 -2.76 15.57
CA TYR A 213 -21.36 -3.78 16.30
C TYR A 213 -21.60 -3.69 17.82
N GLY A 214 -22.53 -2.84 18.26
CA GLY A 214 -23.00 -2.80 19.66
C GLY A 214 -22.53 -1.60 20.47
N ALA A 215 -21.79 -0.65 19.90
CA ALA A 215 -21.36 0.55 20.64
C ALA A 215 -22.56 1.43 21.04
N ALA A 216 -22.62 1.84 22.30
CA ALA A 216 -23.68 2.69 22.84
C ALA A 216 -23.11 3.73 23.85
N PRO A 217 -23.27 5.05 23.60
CA PRO A 217 -23.88 5.65 22.41
C PRO A 217 -23.03 5.44 21.15
N SER A 218 -23.69 5.33 19.98
CA SER A 218 -22.99 5.20 18.71
C SER A 218 -22.26 6.49 18.34
N ALA A 219 -20.97 6.37 18.03
CA ALA A 219 -20.18 7.45 17.46
C ALA A 219 -20.42 7.63 15.95
N SER A 220 -21.17 6.74 15.30
CA SER A 220 -21.25 6.63 13.84
C SER A 220 -22.70 6.55 13.29
N PRO A 221 -23.56 7.55 13.56
CA PRO A 221 -24.98 7.51 13.17
C PRO A 221 -25.22 7.38 11.65
N THR A 222 -24.33 7.89 10.80
CA THR A 222 -24.44 7.74 9.35
C THR A 222 -24.11 6.31 8.93
N LEU A 223 -23.05 5.71 9.47
CA LEU A 223 -22.73 4.31 9.25
C LEU A 223 -23.83 3.40 9.80
N ASP A 224 -24.45 3.72 10.93
CA ASP A 224 -25.61 3.00 11.46
C ASP A 224 -26.75 2.95 10.44
N GLN A 225 -27.04 4.08 9.79
CA GLN A 225 -28.04 4.12 8.74
C GLN A 225 -27.62 3.28 7.53
N LEU A 226 -26.37 3.42 7.07
CA LEU A 226 -25.85 2.68 5.93
C LEU A 226 -25.90 1.16 6.18
N ALA A 227 -25.57 0.73 7.40
CA ALA A 227 -25.59 -0.66 7.83
C ALA A 227 -27.02 -1.25 7.85
N ARG A 228 -28.05 -0.46 8.20
CA ARG A 228 -29.46 -0.91 8.12
C ARG A 228 -29.93 -1.20 6.69
N GLU A 229 -29.28 -0.60 5.71
CA GLU A 229 -29.61 -0.74 4.29
C GLU A 229 -28.68 -1.75 3.57
N GLY A 230 -27.70 -2.33 4.28
CA GLY A 230 -26.62 -3.13 3.70
C GLY A 230 -26.34 -4.42 4.44
N LEU A 231 -25.30 -5.11 3.98
CA LEU A 231 -24.73 -6.28 4.63
C LEU A 231 -23.71 -5.85 5.68
N VAL A 232 -23.86 -6.32 6.91
CA VAL A 232 -22.91 -6.14 8.01
C VAL A 232 -22.23 -7.47 8.28
N PHE A 233 -20.91 -7.51 8.18
CA PHE A 233 -20.14 -8.70 8.56
C PHE A 233 -19.74 -8.57 10.01
N GLU A 234 -20.26 -9.47 10.84
CA GLU A 234 -20.07 -9.39 12.29
C GLU A 234 -18.64 -9.69 12.69
N ASN A 235 -17.93 -10.48 11.89
CA ASN A 235 -16.58 -10.96 12.15
C ASN A 235 -15.66 -10.68 10.94
N ALA A 236 -15.23 -9.44 10.75
CA ALA A 236 -14.23 -9.08 9.77
C ALA A 236 -12.87 -8.84 10.44
N ILE A 237 -11.84 -9.55 9.97
CA ILE A 237 -10.54 -9.67 10.65
C ILE A 237 -9.42 -9.14 9.76
N ALA A 238 -8.64 -8.20 10.30
CA ALA A 238 -7.47 -7.65 9.64
C ALA A 238 -6.38 -8.71 9.47
N GLN A 239 -5.61 -8.65 8.37
CA GLN A 239 -4.50 -9.59 8.13
C GLN A 239 -3.25 -9.25 8.95
N ALA A 240 -3.17 -8.03 9.45
CA ALA A 240 -2.08 -7.56 10.29
C ALA A 240 -2.58 -6.38 11.14
N PRO A 241 -2.00 -6.15 12.33
CA PRO A 241 -2.35 -5.02 13.18
C PRO A 241 -1.63 -3.73 12.73
N TRP A 242 -1.31 -3.61 11.43
CA TRP A 242 -0.50 -2.52 10.88
C TRP A 242 -0.90 -2.19 9.44
N THR A 243 -0.89 -0.89 9.09
CA THR A 243 -1.45 -0.39 7.83
C THR A 243 -0.84 -1.03 6.60
N MET A 244 0.48 -1.00 6.44
CA MET A 244 1.12 -1.48 5.20
C MET A 244 0.79 -2.96 4.90
N PRO A 245 1.10 -3.94 5.77
CA PRO A 245 0.78 -5.34 5.51
C PRO A 245 -0.72 -5.58 5.33
N SER A 246 -1.57 -4.91 6.11
CA SER A 246 -3.02 -5.11 5.98
C SER A 246 -3.55 -4.55 4.66
N VAL A 247 -3.19 -3.33 4.28
CA VAL A 247 -3.59 -2.72 2.99
C VAL A 247 -3.02 -3.52 1.80
N ALA A 248 -1.80 -4.05 1.91
CA ALA A 248 -1.22 -4.91 0.86
C ALA A 248 -2.09 -6.13 0.62
N SER A 249 -2.53 -6.80 1.70
CA SER A 249 -3.44 -7.93 1.62
C SER A 249 -4.81 -7.54 1.02
N LEU A 250 -5.36 -6.38 1.40
CA LEU A 250 -6.64 -5.87 0.87
C LEU A 250 -6.58 -5.62 -0.64
N LEU A 251 -5.50 -5.00 -1.12
CA LEU A 251 -5.34 -4.62 -2.53
C LEU A 251 -4.93 -5.78 -3.43
N THR A 252 -4.28 -6.82 -2.91
CA THR A 252 -3.75 -7.94 -3.71
C THR A 252 -4.54 -9.25 -3.52
N GLY A 253 -5.33 -9.36 -2.46
CA GLY A 253 -6.08 -10.58 -2.15
C GLY A 253 -5.20 -11.75 -1.69
N VAL A 254 -3.94 -11.51 -1.30
CA VAL A 254 -3.03 -12.55 -0.78
C VAL A 254 -2.56 -12.25 0.65
N PRO A 255 -2.22 -13.27 1.47
CA PRO A 255 -1.79 -13.07 2.86
C PRO A 255 -0.45 -12.34 3.02
N VAL A 256 -0.16 -11.88 4.24
CA VAL A 256 1.07 -11.16 4.63
C VAL A 256 2.33 -11.87 4.18
N ARG A 257 2.47 -13.15 4.51
CA ARG A 257 3.62 -13.99 4.08
C ARG A 257 3.75 -14.16 2.57
N SER A 258 2.66 -14.03 1.82
CA SER A 258 2.63 -14.22 0.37
C SER A 258 2.88 -12.94 -0.41
N HIS A 259 2.72 -11.77 0.20
CA HIS A 259 3.17 -10.51 -0.39
C HIS A 259 4.48 -9.99 0.20
N GLY A 260 4.91 -10.45 1.38
CA GLY A 260 6.21 -10.12 1.98
C GLY A 260 6.33 -8.68 2.47
N VAL A 261 5.23 -7.92 2.48
CA VAL A 261 5.17 -6.60 3.12
C VAL A 261 4.85 -6.84 4.57
N THR A 262 5.76 -6.49 5.47
CA THR A 262 5.66 -6.81 6.89
C THR A 262 5.61 -5.55 7.76
N GLY A 263 6.01 -4.41 7.19
CA GLY A 263 5.99 -3.11 7.86
C GLY A 263 7.01 -2.95 8.99
N ASP A 264 7.96 -3.87 9.14
CA ASP A 264 8.97 -3.86 10.21
C ASP A 264 9.85 -2.59 10.16
N PRO A 265 9.85 -1.76 11.22
CA PRO A 265 10.71 -0.59 11.32
C PRO A 265 12.21 -0.88 11.28
N GLY A 266 12.65 -2.04 11.77
CA GLY A 266 14.05 -2.47 11.75
C GLY A 266 14.51 -2.92 10.35
N ALA A 267 13.61 -3.46 9.53
CA ALA A 267 13.85 -3.82 8.14
C ALA A 267 13.75 -2.63 7.16
N LEU A 268 13.43 -1.43 7.64
CA LEU A 268 13.34 -0.21 6.81
C LEU A 268 14.68 0.27 6.28
N ASP A 269 15.78 -0.06 6.94
CA ASP A 269 17.12 0.23 6.41
C ASP A 269 17.36 -0.55 5.09
N ASP A 270 16.62 -1.64 4.87
CA ASP A 270 16.62 -2.45 3.64
C ASP A 270 15.49 -2.08 2.65
N GLY A 271 14.54 -1.20 3.02
CA GLY A 271 13.50 -0.60 2.16
C GLY A 271 12.42 -1.55 1.57
N HIS A 272 12.64 -2.86 1.56
CA HIS A 272 11.80 -3.85 0.87
C HIS A 272 10.58 -4.32 1.67
N ALA A 273 10.68 -4.38 3.00
CA ALA A 273 9.60 -4.87 3.89
C ALA A 273 8.34 -3.97 3.90
N ALA A 274 8.40 -2.82 3.23
CA ALA A 274 7.38 -1.78 3.23
C ALA A 274 6.91 -1.40 1.81
N TYR A 275 7.43 -2.05 0.78
CA TYR A 275 7.13 -1.77 -0.61
C TYR A 275 6.25 -2.88 -1.19
N LEU A 276 5.09 -2.52 -1.75
CA LEU A 276 4.19 -3.48 -2.37
C LEU A 276 4.86 -4.10 -3.61
N PRO A 277 5.06 -5.43 -3.69
CA PRO A 277 5.70 -6.03 -4.84
C PRO A 277 4.88 -5.80 -6.13
N ASP A 278 5.54 -5.24 -7.13
CA ASP A 278 4.95 -4.93 -8.44
C ASP A 278 4.57 -6.17 -9.27
N ARG A 279 4.92 -7.37 -8.81
CA ARG A 279 4.49 -8.64 -9.39
C ARG A 279 3.09 -9.06 -8.98
N LEU A 280 2.60 -8.53 -7.87
CA LEU A 280 1.27 -8.86 -7.39
C LEU A 280 0.26 -8.03 -8.15
N LEU A 281 -0.69 -8.71 -8.80
CA LEU A 281 -1.83 -8.05 -9.42
C LEU A 281 -2.61 -7.31 -8.33
N THR A 282 -2.82 -6.01 -8.50
CA THR A 282 -3.68 -5.25 -7.59
C THR A 282 -5.12 -5.20 -8.09
N LEU A 283 -6.05 -4.95 -7.17
CA LEU A 283 -7.47 -4.78 -7.47
C LEU A 283 -7.70 -3.63 -8.47
N ALA A 284 -6.85 -2.59 -8.41
CA ALA A 284 -6.89 -1.48 -9.36
C ALA A 284 -6.45 -1.93 -10.77
N GLU A 285 -5.38 -2.72 -10.89
CA GLU A 285 -4.96 -3.28 -12.19
C GLU A 285 -6.04 -4.21 -12.77
N HIS A 286 -6.64 -5.06 -11.92
CA HIS A 286 -7.73 -5.94 -12.32
C HIS A 286 -8.94 -5.17 -12.87
N ALA A 287 -9.35 -4.09 -12.20
CA ALA A 287 -10.44 -3.22 -12.67
C ALA A 287 -10.06 -2.46 -13.95
N ALA A 288 -8.85 -1.91 -14.01
CA ALA A 288 -8.37 -1.16 -15.17
C ALA A 288 -8.29 -2.02 -16.43
N ALA A 289 -7.86 -3.29 -16.32
CA ALA A 289 -7.83 -4.24 -17.42
C ALA A 289 -9.21 -4.47 -18.06
N ALA A 290 -10.30 -4.32 -17.28
CA ALA A 290 -11.67 -4.39 -17.75
C ALA A 290 -12.22 -3.05 -18.31
N GLY A 291 -11.43 -1.97 -18.33
CA GLY A 291 -11.86 -0.64 -18.77
C GLY A 291 -12.65 0.15 -17.73
N ILE A 292 -12.60 -0.23 -16.44
CA ILE A 292 -13.18 0.53 -15.34
C ILE A 292 -12.18 1.57 -14.88
N SER A 293 -12.63 2.80 -14.63
CA SER A 293 -11.72 3.87 -14.22
C SER A 293 -11.28 3.68 -12.77
N THR A 294 -10.00 3.86 -12.45
CA THR A 294 -9.49 3.63 -11.09
C THR A 294 -8.94 4.91 -10.46
N VAL A 295 -9.42 5.22 -9.23
CA VAL A 295 -8.96 6.36 -8.45
C VAL A 295 -8.63 5.97 -7.01
N GLY A 296 -7.46 6.37 -6.53
CA GLY A 296 -7.06 6.26 -5.14
C GLY A 296 -6.81 7.65 -4.53
N ILE A 297 -7.38 7.92 -3.36
CA ILE A 297 -7.11 9.12 -2.57
C ILE A 297 -6.61 8.66 -1.22
N SER A 298 -5.37 9.00 -0.87
CA SER A 298 -4.77 8.58 0.39
C SER A 298 -4.35 9.76 1.24
N ALA A 299 -4.85 9.82 2.48
CA ALA A 299 -4.33 10.69 3.53
C ALA A 299 -3.21 10.03 4.36
N ASN A 300 -2.98 8.72 4.19
CA ASN A 300 -1.91 8.00 4.87
C ASN A 300 -0.62 8.05 4.01
N PRO A 301 0.50 8.60 4.52
CA PRO A 301 1.72 8.74 3.73
C PRO A 301 2.42 7.40 3.42
N LEU A 302 2.12 6.33 4.16
CA LEU A 302 2.64 4.99 3.92
C LEU A 302 1.91 4.28 2.78
N VAL A 303 0.70 4.71 2.45
CA VAL A 303 -0.06 4.24 1.28
C VAL A 303 0.11 5.26 0.17
N SER A 304 1.22 5.13 -0.55
CA SER A 304 1.71 6.13 -1.51
C SER A 304 2.30 5.49 -2.77
N ARG A 305 2.64 6.30 -3.77
CA ARG A 305 3.45 5.90 -4.93
C ARG A 305 4.82 5.41 -4.53
N ALA A 306 5.41 6.02 -3.50
CA ALA A 306 6.76 5.70 -3.05
C ALA A 306 6.85 4.29 -2.45
N THR A 307 5.75 3.79 -1.88
CA THR A 307 5.59 2.43 -1.35
C THR A 307 4.82 1.51 -2.32
N ASN A 308 4.56 1.99 -3.54
CA ASN A 308 3.88 1.29 -4.64
C ASN A 308 2.43 0.88 -4.41
N TYR A 309 1.77 1.42 -3.39
CA TYR A 309 0.32 1.23 -3.20
C TYR A 309 -0.53 1.96 -4.26
N ALA A 310 0.08 2.88 -5.03
CA ALA A 310 -0.54 3.50 -6.18
C ALA A 310 -0.58 2.59 -7.44
N GLN A 311 -0.01 1.39 -7.38
CA GLN A 311 0.02 0.45 -8.49
C GLN A 311 -1.38 0.15 -9.02
N GLY A 312 -1.56 0.30 -10.33
CA GLY A 312 -2.84 0.08 -11.03
C GLY A 312 -3.83 1.24 -11.00
N PHE A 313 -3.64 2.23 -10.13
CA PHE A 313 -4.51 3.40 -10.09
C PHE A 313 -4.16 4.39 -11.20
N GLU A 314 -5.12 4.66 -12.08
CA GLU A 314 -4.96 5.67 -13.13
C GLU A 314 -4.77 7.07 -12.54
N THR A 315 -5.53 7.36 -11.49
CA THR A 315 -5.37 8.56 -10.67
C THR A 315 -5.08 8.12 -9.25
N PHE A 316 -3.95 8.54 -8.70
CA PHE A 316 -3.66 8.36 -7.28
C PHE A 316 -3.20 9.71 -6.72
N GLU A 317 -4.00 10.28 -5.81
CA GLU A 317 -3.74 11.56 -5.14
C GLU A 317 -3.31 11.27 -3.70
N GLU A 318 -2.06 11.61 -3.39
CA GLU A 318 -1.52 11.60 -2.04
C GLU A 318 -1.78 12.97 -1.43
N LEU A 319 -2.49 13.02 -0.31
CA LEU A 319 -2.74 14.27 0.39
C LEU A 319 -1.58 14.54 1.35
N GLU A 320 -0.90 15.66 1.14
CA GLU A 320 0.32 16.00 1.87
C GLU A 320 0.09 16.16 3.38
N LEU A 321 1.08 15.72 4.15
CA LEU A 321 1.40 16.23 5.47
C LEU A 321 1.69 17.74 5.32
N ALA A 322 0.78 18.61 5.73
CA ALA A 322 0.93 20.05 5.49
C ALA A 322 2.28 20.58 6.01
N PRO A 323 3.10 21.26 5.18
CA PRO A 323 4.26 21.98 5.70
C PRO A 323 3.79 23.15 6.59
N ARG A 324 4.50 23.33 7.71
CA ARG A 324 4.36 24.48 8.63
C ARG A 324 4.76 25.77 7.92
N ASP A 325 3.86 26.47 7.21
CA ASP A 325 4.25 27.79 6.65
C ASP A 325 3.12 28.77 6.33
N ASP A 326 2.13 28.93 7.22
CA ASP A 326 1.21 30.09 7.20
C ASP A 326 1.00 30.75 8.58
N GLY A 327 1.78 30.36 9.59
CA GLY A 327 1.61 30.85 10.96
C GLY A 327 0.33 30.35 11.66
N ARG A 328 -0.45 29.46 11.05
CA ARG A 328 -1.56 28.75 11.69
C ARG A 328 -1.08 27.36 12.10
N VAL A 329 -1.03 27.10 13.40
CA VAL A 329 -0.80 25.75 13.91
C VAL A 329 -2.02 24.90 13.53
N ARG A 330 -1.90 23.97 12.58
CA ARG A 330 -2.90 22.91 12.38
C ARG A 330 -2.84 21.96 13.57
N GLU A 331 -4.00 21.59 14.14
CA GLU A 331 -4.12 20.56 15.18
C GLU A 331 -3.88 19.13 14.64
N LYS A 332 -4.03 18.92 13.32
CA LYS A 332 -3.78 17.65 12.61
C LYS A 332 -2.57 17.75 11.68
N THR A 333 -1.70 16.75 11.71
CA THR A 333 -0.56 16.59 10.79
C THR A 333 -0.99 16.05 9.43
N TRP A 334 -2.18 15.44 9.33
CA TRP A 334 -2.73 14.79 8.14
C TRP A 334 -3.89 15.57 7.50
N ALA A 335 -4.25 15.19 6.28
CA ALA A 335 -5.49 15.63 5.65
C ALA A 335 -6.72 15.06 6.36
N THR A 336 -7.75 15.90 6.52
CA THR A 336 -9.02 15.53 7.14
C THR A 336 -9.89 14.67 6.23
N ALA A 337 -10.84 13.92 6.79
CA ALA A 337 -11.83 13.18 6.00
C ALA A 337 -12.61 14.04 4.97
N SER A 338 -12.84 15.31 5.29
CA SER A 338 -13.47 16.25 4.34
C SER A 338 -12.56 16.60 3.17
N GLU A 339 -11.25 16.72 3.39
CA GLU A 339 -10.26 16.96 2.33
C GLU A 339 -10.12 15.74 1.40
N VAL A 340 -10.14 14.51 1.97
CA VAL A 340 -10.22 13.25 1.21
C VAL A 340 -11.47 13.22 0.32
N ASN A 341 -12.64 13.52 0.89
CA ASN A 341 -13.90 13.57 0.16
C ASN A 341 -13.86 14.60 -0.97
N GLU A 342 -13.37 15.82 -0.71
CA GLU A 342 -13.29 16.83 -1.75
C GLU A 342 -12.28 16.48 -2.85
N ALA A 343 -11.18 15.79 -2.53
CA ALA A 343 -10.26 15.28 -3.56
C ALA A 343 -10.94 14.28 -4.49
N PHE A 344 -11.65 13.31 -3.93
CA PHE A 344 -12.45 12.38 -4.71
C PHE A 344 -13.54 13.08 -5.53
N LEU A 345 -14.31 14.00 -4.93
CA LEU A 345 -15.39 14.72 -5.61
C LEU A 345 -14.85 15.64 -6.72
N ARG A 346 -13.67 16.25 -6.56
CA ARG A 346 -12.98 17.00 -7.63
C ARG A 346 -12.68 16.12 -8.84
N TRP A 347 -12.25 14.87 -8.62
CA TRP A 347 -12.03 13.89 -9.67
C TRP A 347 -13.35 13.38 -10.28
N LEU A 348 -14.37 13.14 -9.44
CA LEU A 348 -15.64 12.54 -9.86
C LEU A 348 -16.47 13.47 -10.75
N ARG A 349 -16.57 14.76 -10.41
CA ARG A 349 -17.40 15.75 -11.14
C ARG A 349 -17.18 15.75 -12.67
N PRO A 350 -15.94 15.81 -13.21
CA PRO A 350 -15.69 15.73 -14.65
C PRO A 350 -15.77 14.30 -15.23
N ASN A 351 -15.71 13.25 -14.40
CA ASN A 351 -15.56 11.86 -14.82
C ASN A 351 -16.78 10.96 -14.56
N ARG A 352 -17.86 11.49 -13.96
CA ARG A 352 -19.11 10.77 -13.61
C ARG A 352 -19.81 9.99 -14.73
N ARG A 353 -19.40 10.19 -16.00
CA ARG A 353 -19.90 9.46 -17.18
C ARG A 353 -19.29 8.07 -17.35
N TYR A 354 -18.23 7.74 -16.61
CA TYR A 354 -17.56 6.45 -16.66
C TYR A 354 -17.77 5.69 -15.36
N ARG A 355 -17.78 4.35 -15.43
CA ARG A 355 -17.73 3.50 -14.24
C ARG A 355 -16.40 3.68 -13.52
N PHE A 356 -16.44 3.55 -12.20
CA PHE A 356 -15.25 3.65 -11.38
C PHE A 356 -15.13 2.60 -10.27
N LEU A 357 -13.88 2.28 -9.95
CA LEU A 357 -13.43 1.79 -8.65
C LEU A 357 -12.72 2.95 -7.95
N ALA A 358 -13.19 3.32 -6.77
CA ALA A 358 -12.60 4.37 -5.95
C ALA A 358 -12.13 3.80 -4.61
N TYR A 359 -10.90 4.10 -4.21
CA TYR A 359 -10.32 3.78 -2.92
C TYR A 359 -10.02 5.08 -2.17
N LEU A 360 -10.65 5.30 -1.02
CA LEU A 360 -10.48 6.49 -0.18
C LEU A 360 -9.95 6.01 1.18
N HIS A 361 -8.74 6.47 1.54
CA HIS A 361 -8.08 6.12 2.79
C HIS A 361 -8.07 7.33 3.73
N TYR A 362 -8.84 7.21 4.82
CA TYR A 362 -9.02 8.22 5.86
C TYR A 362 -8.08 7.98 7.02
N MET A 363 -7.56 9.05 7.65
CA MET A 363 -6.66 8.94 8.81
C MET A 363 -7.40 8.97 10.15
N GLU A 364 -8.59 9.56 10.24
CA GLU A 364 -9.40 9.41 11.46
C GLU A 364 -9.85 7.95 11.62
N PRO A 365 -9.79 7.32 12.80
CA PRO A 365 -9.40 7.83 14.12
C PRO A 365 -7.94 7.62 14.57
N HIS A 366 -6.99 7.35 13.68
CA HIS A 366 -5.55 7.16 14.00
C HIS A 366 -4.98 8.29 14.88
N HIS A 367 -4.04 7.93 15.77
CA HIS A 367 -3.26 8.87 16.57
C HIS A 367 -2.53 9.95 15.73
N PRO A 368 -2.39 11.20 16.21
CA PRO A 368 -2.91 11.75 17.47
C PRO A 368 -4.42 11.96 17.42
N TYR A 369 -5.10 11.72 18.55
CA TYR A 369 -6.57 11.85 18.65
C TYR A 369 -6.95 13.32 18.87
N THR A 370 -6.94 14.12 17.80
CA THR A 370 -7.21 15.56 17.80
C THR A 370 -8.51 15.89 17.06
N PRO A 371 -9.68 15.43 17.56
CA PRO A 371 -10.96 15.65 16.89
C PRO A 371 -11.27 17.15 16.81
N PRO A 372 -12.01 17.58 15.77
CA PRO A 372 -12.42 18.98 15.66
C PRO A 372 -13.06 19.49 16.95
N ALA A 373 -12.79 20.75 17.30
CA ALA A 373 -13.19 21.37 18.56
C ALA A 373 -14.68 21.17 18.94
N ARG A 374 -15.58 21.06 17.94
CA ARG A 374 -17.02 20.83 18.16
C ARG A 374 -17.37 19.44 18.70
N TYR A 375 -16.52 18.42 18.49
CA TYR A 375 -16.70 17.07 19.02
C TYR A 375 -15.82 16.79 20.23
N ARG A 376 -14.83 17.65 20.49
CA ARG A 376 -13.82 17.40 21.52
C ARG A 376 -14.47 17.43 22.92
N PRO A 377 -14.44 16.31 23.67
CA PRO A 377 -14.95 16.29 25.03
C PRO A 377 -14.05 17.14 25.95
N PRO A 378 -14.58 17.81 26.98
CA PRO A 378 -13.76 18.52 27.94
C PRO A 378 -12.88 17.53 28.73
N PRO A 379 -11.57 17.82 28.93
CA PRO A 379 -10.69 16.97 29.71
C PRO A 379 -11.10 16.97 31.18
N PRO A 380 -11.21 15.80 31.82
CA PRO A 380 -11.31 15.71 33.27
C PRO A 380 -10.15 16.39 34.00
N ALA A 381 -10.41 16.88 35.21
CA ALA A 381 -9.36 17.44 36.08
C ALA A 381 -8.29 16.37 36.39
N GLY A 382 -7.02 16.79 36.44
CA GLY A 382 -5.88 15.93 36.79
C GLY A 382 -5.29 15.13 35.63
N ILE A 383 -5.86 15.17 34.42
CA ILE A 383 -5.26 14.55 33.23
C ILE A 383 -4.02 15.34 32.80
N ARG A 384 -2.95 14.62 32.42
CA ARG A 384 -1.73 15.22 31.88
C ARG A 384 -2.05 16.08 30.64
N PRO A 385 -1.48 17.30 30.50
CA PRO A 385 -1.79 18.20 29.40
C PRO A 385 -1.67 17.60 27.99
N ARG A 386 -0.72 16.68 27.77
CA ARG A 386 -0.56 16.02 26.46
C ARG A 386 -1.66 15.01 26.13
N VAL A 387 -2.04 14.20 27.11
CA VAL A 387 -3.19 13.30 27.01
C VAL A 387 -4.46 14.14 26.82
N ALA A 388 -4.60 15.24 27.56
CA ALA A 388 -5.70 16.18 27.39
C ALA A 388 -5.79 16.72 25.94
N ALA A 389 -4.63 16.91 25.31
CA ALA A 389 -4.47 17.34 23.93
C ALA A 389 -4.51 16.19 22.89
N GLY A 390 -4.66 14.91 23.30
CA GLY A 390 -4.72 13.76 22.38
C GLY A 390 -3.38 13.34 21.77
N HIS A 391 -2.26 13.84 22.31
CA HIS A 391 -0.93 13.55 21.79
C HIS A 391 -0.18 12.56 22.69
N LEU A 392 0.31 11.49 22.06
CA LEU A 392 1.19 10.48 22.67
C LEU A 392 2.57 10.38 21.98
N ASP A 393 2.83 11.24 21.00
CA ASP A 393 4.03 11.25 20.13
C ASP A 393 5.35 11.14 20.90
N GLN A 394 5.50 11.88 22.01
CA GLN A 394 6.74 11.85 22.80
C GLN A 394 6.92 10.59 23.64
N TRP A 395 5.86 9.82 23.79
CA TRP A 395 5.88 8.58 24.55
C TRP A 395 5.74 7.36 23.64
N VAL A 396 5.66 7.52 22.31
CA VAL A 396 5.50 6.39 21.38
C VAL A 396 6.57 5.33 21.64
N HIS A 397 7.84 5.72 21.77
CA HIS A 397 8.91 4.77 22.07
C HIS A 397 8.75 4.05 23.41
N GLU A 398 8.32 4.73 24.47
CA GLU A 398 8.15 4.14 25.82
C GLU A 398 6.85 3.34 25.96
N LEU A 399 5.80 3.73 25.25
CA LEU A 399 4.53 3.01 25.13
C LEU A 399 4.72 1.72 24.31
N LEU A 400 5.57 1.76 23.28
CA LEU A 400 5.86 0.62 22.42
C LEU A 400 7.08 -0.20 22.90
N SER A 401 7.79 0.21 23.97
CA SER A 401 8.97 -0.51 24.48
C SER A 401 8.61 -1.88 25.10
N ALA A 402 9.62 -2.65 25.47
CA ALA A 402 9.44 -3.92 26.16
C ALA A 402 8.94 -3.73 27.60
N GLU A 403 9.36 -2.66 28.26
CA GLU A 403 9.00 -2.32 29.64
C GLU A 403 7.59 -1.73 29.76
N GLY A 404 7.10 -1.05 28.71
CA GLY A 404 5.75 -0.50 28.58
C GLY A 404 5.40 0.58 29.61
N MET A 405 5.03 1.77 29.15
CA MET A 405 4.40 2.76 30.04
C MET A 405 2.88 2.56 30.10
N LEU A 406 2.34 2.39 31.31
CA LEU A 406 0.89 2.43 31.53
C LEU A 406 0.44 3.83 31.91
N LEU A 407 -0.61 4.31 31.24
CA LEU A 407 -1.38 5.48 31.63
C LEU A 407 -2.42 5.11 32.70
N PRO A 408 -2.76 6.03 33.62
CA PRO A 408 -3.89 5.86 34.52
C PRO A 408 -5.22 5.63 33.78
N ASP A 409 -6.12 4.82 34.34
CA ASP A 409 -7.43 4.49 33.75
C ASP A 409 -8.26 5.72 33.33
N GLN A 410 -8.14 6.83 34.05
CA GLN A 410 -8.85 8.07 33.72
C GLN A 410 -8.34 8.69 32.41
N GLU A 411 -7.05 8.56 32.14
CA GLU A 411 -6.41 9.02 30.91
C GLU A 411 -6.74 8.11 29.73
N VAL A 412 -6.64 6.79 29.92
CA VAL A 412 -7.07 5.79 28.93
C VAL A 412 -8.53 6.00 28.52
N ARG A 413 -9.44 6.15 29.50
CA ARG A 413 -10.85 6.44 29.22
C ARG A 413 -11.07 7.77 28.52
N TYR A 414 -10.20 8.76 28.71
CA TYR A 414 -10.31 10.03 28.00
C TYR A 414 -9.79 9.92 26.56
N LEU A 415 -8.69 9.18 26.33
CA LEU A 415 -8.21 8.87 24.99
C LEU A 415 -9.27 8.12 24.16
N ARG A 416 -9.93 7.11 24.74
CA ARG A 416 -11.06 6.43 24.07
C ARG A 416 -12.20 7.41 23.69
N ARG A 417 -12.51 8.41 24.53
CA ARG A 417 -13.51 9.44 24.18
C ARG A 417 -13.03 10.38 23.07
N LEU A 418 -11.73 10.66 22.98
CA LEU A 418 -11.17 11.42 21.86
C LEU A 418 -11.22 10.61 20.56
N TYR A 419 -10.91 9.31 20.63
CA TYR A 419 -11.05 8.36 19.54
C TYR A 419 -12.50 8.31 19.02
N ASP A 420 -13.48 8.11 19.90
CA ASP A 420 -14.90 8.12 19.51
C ASP A 420 -15.33 9.46 18.88
N ALA A 421 -14.74 10.58 19.31
CA ALA A 421 -15.00 11.89 18.71
C ALA A 421 -14.35 12.05 17.32
N GLU A 422 -13.23 11.37 17.04
CA GLU A 422 -12.64 11.28 15.70
C GLU A 422 -13.51 10.42 14.77
N VAL A 423 -13.96 9.26 15.26
CA VAL A 423 -14.95 8.41 14.56
C VAL A 423 -16.18 9.22 14.18
N ARG A 424 -16.69 10.04 15.12
CA ARG A 424 -17.84 10.91 14.85
C ARG A 424 -17.57 11.98 13.81
N SER A 425 -16.36 12.56 13.81
CA SER A 425 -15.95 13.53 12.80
C SER A 425 -15.87 12.91 11.41
N TRP A 426 -15.33 11.70 11.30
CA TRP A 426 -15.32 10.94 10.05
C TRP A 426 -16.73 10.56 9.59
N ASP A 427 -17.60 10.09 10.49
CA ASP A 427 -18.97 9.70 10.17
C ASP A 427 -19.81 10.88 9.64
N ASP A 428 -19.66 12.08 10.21
CA ASP A 428 -20.31 13.28 9.67
C ASP A 428 -19.77 13.61 8.26
N ALA A 429 -18.48 13.36 7.98
CA ALA A 429 -17.92 13.50 6.64
C ALA A 429 -18.42 12.42 5.66
N LEU A 430 -18.63 11.18 6.13
CA LEU A 430 -19.30 10.12 5.37
C LEU A 430 -20.71 10.56 4.94
N GLY A 431 -21.48 11.16 5.85
CA GLY A 431 -22.81 11.70 5.54
C GLY A 431 -22.78 12.74 4.43
N VAL A 432 -21.80 13.65 4.46
CA VAL A 432 -21.58 14.63 3.38
C VAL A 432 -21.24 13.94 2.06
N LEU A 433 -20.35 12.93 2.07
CA LEU A 433 -19.97 12.21 0.85
C LEU A 433 -21.18 11.51 0.20
N LEU A 434 -21.97 10.78 0.99
CA LEU A 434 -23.17 10.10 0.51
C LEU A 434 -24.18 11.09 -0.09
N HIS A 435 -24.40 12.22 0.59
CA HIS A 435 -25.27 13.28 0.08
C HIS A 435 -24.75 13.89 -1.24
N ARG A 436 -23.43 14.08 -1.39
CA ARG A 436 -22.85 14.55 -2.67
C ARG A 436 -22.99 13.53 -3.79
N LEU A 437 -22.96 12.23 -3.49
CA LEU A 437 -23.25 11.18 -4.47
C LEU A 437 -24.73 11.23 -4.91
N ASP A 438 -25.66 11.53 -3.99
CA ASP A 438 -27.07 11.75 -4.32
C ASP A 438 -27.25 12.95 -5.26
N GLU A 439 -26.66 14.11 -4.93
CA GLU A 439 -26.73 15.32 -5.78
C GLU A 439 -26.16 15.09 -7.18
N LEU A 440 -25.15 14.22 -7.31
CA LEU A 440 -24.55 13.84 -8.59
C LEU A 440 -25.33 12.74 -9.32
N GLY A 441 -26.39 12.19 -8.73
CA GLY A 441 -27.21 11.12 -9.30
C GLY A 441 -26.51 9.75 -9.34
N LEU A 442 -25.52 9.53 -8.47
CA LEU A 442 -24.67 8.33 -8.48
C LEU A 442 -24.95 7.36 -7.33
N ARG A 443 -25.76 7.73 -6.33
CA ARG A 443 -26.08 6.87 -5.17
C ARG A 443 -26.71 5.54 -5.58
N THR A 444 -27.62 5.56 -6.56
CA THR A 444 -28.32 4.35 -7.04
C THR A 444 -27.49 3.48 -7.97
N SER A 445 -26.28 3.91 -8.33
CA SER A 445 -25.35 3.14 -9.15
C SER A 445 -24.02 2.88 -8.44
N THR A 446 -23.89 3.19 -7.15
CA THR A 446 -22.63 3.07 -6.41
C THR A 446 -22.83 2.21 -5.17
N VAL A 447 -22.08 1.12 -5.09
CA VAL A 447 -21.95 0.33 -3.86
C VAL A 447 -20.84 0.94 -3.01
N VAL A 448 -21.13 1.15 -1.74
CA VAL A 448 -20.21 1.67 -0.73
C VAL A 448 -19.79 0.50 0.15
N LEU A 449 -18.49 0.26 0.23
CA LEU A 449 -17.86 -0.70 1.14
C LEU A 449 -17.06 0.08 2.16
N VAL A 450 -17.39 -0.08 3.45
CA VAL A 450 -16.67 0.55 4.57
C VAL A 450 -15.91 -0.53 5.31
N THR A 451 -14.61 -0.33 5.51
CA THR A 451 -13.74 -1.20 6.30
C THR A 451 -12.65 -0.42 7.04
N ALA A 452 -11.90 -1.10 7.88
CA ALA A 452 -10.59 -0.63 8.36
C ALA A 452 -9.45 -1.55 7.87
N ASP A 453 -8.22 -1.07 7.96
CA ASP A 453 -7.01 -1.87 7.83
C ASP A 453 -6.72 -2.66 9.11
N HIS A 454 -6.89 -2.05 10.28
CA HIS A 454 -6.79 -2.67 11.60
C HIS A 454 -7.49 -1.80 12.66
N GLY A 455 -7.41 -2.20 13.93
CA GLY A 455 -7.90 -1.46 15.08
C GLY A 455 -6.78 -0.81 15.91
N GLU A 456 -7.06 -0.54 17.18
CA GLU A 456 -6.13 0.14 18.09
C GLU A 456 -6.35 -0.27 19.56
N GLU A 457 -5.26 -0.47 20.29
CA GLU A 457 -5.26 -0.85 21.70
C GLU A 457 -5.24 0.38 22.62
N PHE A 458 -6.02 0.29 23.70
CA PHE A 458 -6.18 1.24 24.80
C PHE A 458 -5.95 0.54 26.15
N GLN A 459 -4.82 -0.17 26.28
CA GLN A 459 -4.37 -0.94 27.44
C GLN A 459 -5.27 -2.11 27.85
N GLU A 460 -6.10 -2.63 26.94
CA GLU A 460 -6.83 -3.88 27.16
C GLU A 460 -5.87 -5.02 27.52
N HIS A 461 -4.71 -5.10 26.86
CA HIS A 461 -3.65 -6.09 27.09
C HIS A 461 -2.30 -5.43 27.41
N GLY A 462 -2.36 -4.25 28.02
CA GLY A 462 -1.20 -3.56 28.59
C GLY A 462 -0.39 -2.70 27.62
N ARG A 463 -0.86 -2.46 26.39
CA ARG A 463 -0.23 -1.53 25.44
C ARG A 463 -1.19 -0.47 24.91
N LEU A 464 -0.63 0.53 24.24
CA LEU A 464 -1.38 1.54 23.50
C LEU A 464 -0.98 1.47 22.02
N MET A 465 -1.87 1.92 21.15
CA MET A 465 -1.68 1.95 19.69
C MET A 465 -1.78 0.54 19.08
N HIS A 466 -1.00 0.24 18.05
CA HIS A 466 -1.17 -0.97 17.23
C HIS A 466 0.20 -1.52 16.78
N GLY A 467 0.20 -2.56 15.95
CA GLY A 467 1.39 -3.17 15.37
C GLY A 467 1.97 -4.37 16.15
N ALA A 468 1.88 -4.37 17.48
CA ALA A 468 2.59 -5.34 18.33
C ALA A 468 1.77 -6.56 18.77
N HIS A 469 0.45 -6.42 18.88
CA HIS A 469 -0.44 -7.47 19.37
C HIS A 469 -1.44 -7.93 18.31
N LEU A 470 -1.93 -9.16 18.45
CA LEU A 470 -2.90 -9.81 17.55
C LEU A 470 -4.25 -10.07 18.24
N TYR A 471 -4.64 -9.26 19.21
CA TYR A 471 -5.94 -9.34 19.92
C TYR A 471 -7.08 -8.71 19.11
N GLU A 472 -8.34 -8.89 19.54
CA GLU A 472 -9.53 -8.42 18.82
C GLU A 472 -9.56 -6.89 18.71
N GLU A 473 -9.05 -6.13 19.68
CA GLU A 473 -9.01 -4.67 19.58
C GLU A 473 -8.12 -4.14 18.46
N THR A 474 -7.14 -4.92 18.01
CA THR A 474 -6.29 -4.58 16.85
C THR A 474 -6.73 -5.27 15.57
N LEU A 475 -7.45 -6.40 15.63
CA LEU A 475 -7.79 -7.19 14.44
C LEU A 475 -9.27 -7.16 14.03
N HIS A 476 -10.20 -6.96 14.95
CA HIS A 476 -11.64 -6.95 14.64
C HIS A 476 -12.06 -5.58 14.08
N VAL A 477 -12.18 -5.54 12.76
CA VAL A 477 -12.48 -4.33 11.98
C VAL A 477 -13.94 -4.35 11.51
N PRO A 478 -14.55 -3.18 11.26
CA PRO A 478 -15.86 -3.16 10.61
C PRO A 478 -15.76 -3.63 9.17
N LEU A 479 -16.82 -4.27 8.66
CA LEU A 479 -17.06 -4.42 7.23
C LEU A 479 -18.55 -4.28 6.92
N VAL A 480 -18.90 -3.20 6.22
CA VAL A 480 -20.27 -2.90 5.79
C VAL A 480 -20.31 -2.71 4.28
N ILE A 481 -21.21 -3.41 3.59
CA ILE A 481 -21.43 -3.30 2.14
C ILE A 481 -22.86 -2.88 1.86
N ALA A 482 -23.07 -1.69 1.31
CA ALA A 482 -24.40 -1.12 1.09
C ALA A 482 -24.52 -0.44 -0.28
N GLY A 483 -25.72 -0.51 -0.88
CA GLY A 483 -25.98 0.12 -2.18
C GLY A 483 -26.79 -0.76 -3.13
N PRO A 484 -26.80 -0.45 -4.45
CA PRO A 484 -27.69 -1.09 -5.40
C PRO A 484 -27.47 -2.59 -5.53
N GLY A 485 -28.55 -3.36 -5.33
CA GLY A 485 -28.55 -4.81 -5.40
C GLY A 485 -28.07 -5.52 -4.13
N MET A 486 -27.74 -4.79 -3.06
CA MET A 486 -27.48 -5.38 -1.74
C MET A 486 -28.79 -5.59 -1.00
N ILE A 487 -28.93 -6.74 -0.34
CA ILE A 487 -30.03 -7.06 0.55
C ILE A 487 -29.53 -6.84 1.97
N ALA A 488 -30.25 -6.05 2.76
CA ALA A 488 -29.87 -5.78 4.13
C ALA A 488 -29.82 -7.07 4.95
N GLY A 489 -28.78 -7.22 5.78
CA GLY A 489 -28.59 -8.44 6.56
C GLY A 489 -27.31 -8.44 7.37
N ARG A 490 -27.16 -9.47 8.21
CA ARG A 490 -25.96 -9.69 9.02
C ARG A 490 -25.33 -11.02 8.62
N VAL A 491 -24.01 -11.06 8.56
CA VAL A 491 -23.22 -12.22 8.17
C VAL A 491 -22.28 -12.57 9.32
N SER A 492 -22.52 -13.72 9.94
CA SER A 492 -21.76 -14.20 11.10
C SER A 492 -20.45 -14.90 10.70
N GLU A 493 -20.37 -15.43 9.48
CA GLU A 493 -19.19 -16.11 8.96
C GLU A 493 -17.99 -15.17 8.88
N LEU A 494 -16.79 -15.71 9.08
CA LEU A 494 -15.55 -14.93 9.08
C LEU A 494 -15.28 -14.33 7.70
N ALA A 495 -15.02 -13.02 7.70
CA ALA A 495 -14.41 -12.27 6.60
C ALA A 495 -12.99 -11.84 7.01
N GLN A 496 -12.12 -11.65 6.03
CA GLN A 496 -10.77 -11.13 6.25
C GLN A 496 -10.33 -10.22 5.12
N GLY A 497 -9.26 -9.44 5.32
CA GLY A 497 -8.81 -8.43 4.35
C GLY A 497 -8.64 -8.96 2.92
N ILE A 498 -8.11 -10.18 2.74
CA ILE A 498 -7.92 -10.78 1.41
C ILE A 498 -9.22 -11.07 0.65
N ASP A 499 -10.37 -11.05 1.33
CA ASP A 499 -11.68 -11.28 0.74
C ASP A 499 -12.20 -10.08 -0.03
N LEU A 500 -11.65 -8.89 0.23
CA LEU A 500 -12.09 -7.68 -0.44
C LEU A 500 -11.76 -7.72 -1.93
N PHE A 501 -10.61 -8.28 -2.33
CA PHE A 501 -10.27 -8.39 -3.74
C PHE A 501 -11.34 -9.16 -4.55
N PRO A 502 -11.66 -10.43 -4.24
CA PRO A 502 -12.68 -11.17 -4.98
C PRO A 502 -14.09 -10.59 -4.80
N THR A 503 -14.40 -10.01 -3.63
CA THR A 503 -15.69 -9.38 -3.36
C THR A 503 -15.90 -8.12 -4.21
N VAL A 504 -14.92 -7.22 -4.27
CA VAL A 504 -14.98 -6.01 -5.10
C VAL A 504 -14.95 -6.38 -6.59
N SER A 505 -14.19 -7.40 -6.98
CA SER A 505 -14.23 -7.94 -8.34
C SER A 505 -15.65 -8.37 -8.71
N ALA A 506 -16.33 -9.12 -7.83
CA ALA A 506 -17.72 -9.54 -8.05
C ALA A 506 -18.70 -8.35 -8.10
N LEU A 507 -18.53 -7.33 -7.24
CA LEU A 507 -19.32 -6.09 -7.29
C LEU A 507 -19.15 -5.31 -8.60
N LEU A 508 -17.96 -5.38 -9.19
CA LEU A 508 -17.64 -4.81 -10.50
C LEU A 508 -18.06 -5.69 -11.67
N GLU A 509 -18.59 -6.89 -11.41
CA GLU A 509 -18.97 -7.91 -12.40
C GLU A 509 -17.76 -8.50 -13.14
N LEU A 510 -16.64 -8.64 -12.42
CA LEU A 510 -15.39 -9.23 -12.88
C LEU A 510 -15.17 -10.60 -12.24
N SER A 511 -14.40 -11.44 -12.92
CA SER A 511 -13.97 -12.75 -12.42
C SER A 511 -12.49 -12.67 -12.01
N PRO A 512 -12.17 -12.72 -10.71
CA PRO A 512 -10.79 -12.79 -10.25
C PRO A 512 -10.19 -14.18 -10.56
N SER A 513 -8.87 -14.32 -10.38
CA SER A 513 -8.23 -15.64 -10.48
C SER A 513 -8.82 -16.60 -9.44
N PRO A 514 -9.16 -17.85 -9.81
CA PRO A 514 -9.59 -18.87 -8.85
C PRO A 514 -8.48 -19.30 -7.88
N GLU A 515 -7.23 -18.89 -8.14
CA GLU A 515 -6.07 -19.16 -7.28
C GLU A 515 -5.94 -18.16 -6.12
N LEU A 516 -6.72 -17.08 -6.11
CA LEU A 516 -6.71 -16.17 -4.96
C LEU A 516 -7.24 -16.89 -3.72
N PRO A 517 -6.56 -16.78 -2.57
CA PRO A 517 -6.99 -17.43 -1.33
C PRO A 517 -8.21 -16.75 -0.69
N GLY A 518 -8.54 -15.52 -1.09
CA GLY A 518 -9.75 -14.83 -0.64
C GLY A 518 -11.05 -15.45 -1.19
N GLN A 519 -12.16 -15.27 -0.46
CA GLN A 519 -13.49 -15.68 -0.88
C GLN A 519 -14.34 -14.47 -1.28
N ASN A 520 -15.19 -14.63 -2.29
CA ASN A 520 -16.22 -13.65 -2.60
C ASN A 520 -17.31 -13.66 -1.52
N LEU A 521 -17.39 -12.60 -0.72
CA LEU A 521 -18.29 -12.49 0.42
C LEU A 521 -19.78 -12.35 0.04
N LEU A 522 -20.08 -12.09 -1.23
CA LEU A 522 -21.46 -11.98 -1.73
C LEU A 522 -22.01 -13.31 -2.25
N GLY A 523 -21.17 -14.32 -2.38
CA GLY A 523 -21.53 -15.65 -2.88
C GLY A 523 -21.71 -16.69 -1.79
N ALA A 524 -21.70 -17.96 -2.20
CA ALA A 524 -21.58 -19.07 -1.27
C ALA A 524 -20.19 -19.04 -0.61
N ARG A 525 -20.16 -19.06 0.73
CA ARG A 525 -18.95 -18.99 1.54
C ARG A 525 -18.69 -20.33 2.20
N GLN A 526 -17.44 -20.75 2.24
CA GLN A 526 -17.02 -21.92 3.00
C GLN A 526 -16.51 -21.48 4.38
N PRO A 527 -16.98 -22.14 5.47
CA PRO A 527 -16.40 -21.93 6.79
C PRO A 527 -14.89 -22.20 6.76
N ARG A 528 -14.11 -21.29 7.34
CA ARG A 528 -12.65 -21.42 7.44
C ARG A 528 -12.11 -20.67 8.64
N ALA A 529 -10.87 -20.98 9.00
CA ALA A 529 -10.08 -20.12 9.87
C ALA A 529 -9.50 -18.94 9.08
N VAL A 530 -9.16 -17.87 9.79
CA VAL A 530 -8.47 -16.69 9.26
C VAL A 530 -7.12 -16.55 9.98
N VAL A 531 -6.13 -16.00 9.28
CA VAL A 531 -4.75 -15.89 9.78
C VAL A 531 -4.32 -14.43 9.73
N SER A 532 -3.80 -13.93 10.85
CA SER A 532 -3.23 -12.58 10.94
C SER A 532 -1.80 -12.64 11.49
N GLU A 533 -0.93 -11.74 11.03
CA GLU A 533 0.51 -11.82 11.26
C GLU A 533 1.12 -10.46 11.62
N THR A 534 2.16 -10.48 12.45
CA THR A 534 3.05 -9.33 12.65
C THR A 534 4.48 -9.79 12.91
N LEU A 535 5.46 -9.09 12.32
CA LEU A 535 6.87 -9.32 12.64
C LEU A 535 7.35 -8.49 13.84
N ASN A 536 6.63 -7.45 14.22
CA ASN A 536 6.96 -6.60 15.36
C ASN A 536 6.21 -7.03 16.63
N GLY A 537 5.92 -8.32 16.75
CA GLY A 537 5.08 -8.83 17.81
C GLY A 537 5.70 -8.71 19.19
N ARG A 538 4.83 -8.67 20.21
CA ARG A 538 5.20 -8.65 21.63
C ARG A 538 4.34 -9.65 22.38
N LEU A 539 4.97 -10.51 23.16
CA LEU A 539 4.29 -11.42 24.08
C LEU A 539 3.90 -10.68 25.38
N PRO A 540 3.00 -11.25 26.21
CA PRO A 540 2.53 -10.60 27.44
C PRO A 540 3.64 -10.22 28.44
N ASP A 541 4.78 -10.89 28.42
CA ASP A 541 5.95 -10.56 29.25
C ASP A 541 6.89 -9.53 28.62
N GLY A 542 6.48 -8.92 27.50
CA GLY A 542 7.25 -7.92 26.76
C GLY A 542 8.25 -8.51 25.76
N THR A 543 8.42 -9.84 25.68
CA THR A 543 9.37 -10.47 24.75
C THR A 543 8.98 -10.18 23.30
N GLY A 544 9.92 -9.64 22.52
CA GLY A 544 9.74 -9.41 21.08
C GLY A 544 9.86 -10.70 20.27
N ALA A 545 8.87 -10.97 19.41
CA ALA A 545 8.89 -12.09 18.47
C ALA A 545 7.91 -11.84 17.33
N ALA A 546 8.13 -12.46 16.17
CA ALA A 546 7.07 -12.57 15.17
C ALA A 546 5.89 -13.37 15.74
N LEU A 547 4.68 -12.88 15.53
CA LEU A 547 3.44 -13.50 15.96
C LEU A 547 2.58 -13.85 14.77
N VAL A 548 1.91 -14.99 14.88
CA VAL A 548 0.89 -15.45 13.94
C VAL A 548 -0.33 -15.86 14.74
N SER A 549 -1.52 -15.50 14.26
CA SER A 549 -2.78 -15.91 14.87
C SER A 549 -3.59 -16.79 13.93
N LEU A 550 -4.39 -17.69 14.52
CA LEU A 550 -5.39 -18.48 13.82
C LEU A 550 -6.74 -18.27 14.51
N ARG A 551 -7.69 -17.61 13.85
CA ARG A 551 -9.01 -17.32 14.40
C ARG A 551 -10.09 -18.13 13.69
N THR A 552 -10.93 -18.79 14.48
CA THR A 552 -12.18 -19.45 14.09
C THR A 552 -13.36 -18.67 14.67
N PRO A 553 -14.63 -19.00 14.38
CA PRO A 553 -15.76 -18.29 14.97
C PRO A 553 -15.78 -18.25 16.51
N SER A 554 -15.24 -19.27 17.19
CA SER A 554 -15.34 -19.41 18.65
C SER A 554 -14.00 -19.45 19.38
N TRP A 555 -12.88 -19.59 18.67
CA TRP A 555 -11.56 -19.78 19.27
C TRP A 555 -10.48 -19.06 18.49
N LYS A 556 -9.46 -18.58 19.20
CA LYS A 556 -8.31 -17.90 18.60
C LYS A 556 -7.02 -18.32 19.26
N LEU A 557 -6.08 -18.77 18.44
CA LEU A 557 -4.69 -19.04 18.82
C LEU A 557 -3.84 -17.82 18.47
N ILE A 558 -2.94 -17.42 19.36
CA ILE A 558 -1.80 -16.53 19.07
C ILE A 558 -0.53 -17.34 19.33
N HIS A 559 0.39 -17.36 18.39
CA HIS A 559 1.59 -18.19 18.44
C HIS A 559 2.85 -17.38 18.08
N ALA A 560 3.92 -17.59 18.84
CA ALA A 560 5.27 -17.12 18.56
C ALA A 560 6.15 -18.33 18.15
N PRO A 561 6.26 -18.64 16.84
CA PRO A 561 6.92 -19.87 16.37
C PRO A 561 8.38 -19.98 16.82
N ALA A 562 9.13 -18.88 16.75
CA ALA A 562 10.54 -18.83 17.11
C ALA A 562 10.80 -19.17 18.60
N LEU A 563 9.79 -19.01 19.45
CA LEU A 563 9.89 -19.25 20.89
C LEU A 563 9.11 -20.50 21.34
N GLY A 564 8.31 -21.11 20.47
CA GLY A 564 7.43 -22.21 20.83
C GLY A 564 6.39 -21.83 21.90
N ARG A 565 6.01 -20.56 21.98
CA ARG A 565 5.04 -20.03 22.96
C ARG A 565 3.72 -19.73 22.28
N SER A 566 2.62 -19.98 22.97
CA SER A 566 1.27 -19.83 22.44
C SER A 566 0.28 -19.41 23.52
N GLU A 567 -0.77 -18.74 23.08
CA GLU A 567 -1.95 -18.35 23.85
C GLU A 567 -3.20 -18.83 23.09
N LEU A 568 -4.25 -19.25 23.79
CA LEU A 568 -5.49 -19.73 23.17
C LEU A 568 -6.72 -19.23 23.93
N TYR A 569 -7.61 -18.54 23.24
CA TYR A 569 -8.80 -17.91 23.81
C TYR A 569 -10.09 -18.49 23.26
N ASP A 570 -11.08 -18.60 24.15
CA ASP A 570 -12.47 -18.99 23.87
C ASP A 570 -13.29 -17.71 23.63
N LEU A 571 -13.44 -17.29 22.37
CA LEU A 571 -14.08 -16.02 22.04
C LEU A 571 -15.58 -16.00 22.34
N GLU A 572 -16.21 -17.16 22.54
CA GLU A 572 -17.64 -17.24 22.90
C GLU A 572 -17.88 -16.85 24.36
N HIS A 573 -16.96 -17.23 25.25
CA HIS A 573 -17.06 -16.97 26.70
C HIS A 573 -16.12 -15.88 27.20
N ASP A 574 -15.06 -15.58 26.45
CA ASP A 574 -14.02 -14.60 26.73
C ASP A 574 -13.69 -13.78 25.47
N PRO A 575 -14.65 -12.95 24.98
CA PRO A 575 -14.43 -12.12 23.80
C PRO A 575 -13.38 -11.01 24.01
N ALA A 576 -12.94 -10.80 25.25
CA ALA A 576 -11.89 -9.84 25.60
C ALA A 576 -10.51 -10.49 25.76
N GLU A 577 -10.39 -11.80 25.47
CA GLU A 577 -9.13 -12.55 25.44
C GLU A 577 -8.29 -12.38 26.72
N ARG A 578 -8.93 -12.53 27.88
CA ARG A 578 -8.30 -12.35 29.20
C ARG A 578 -7.84 -13.64 29.84
N GLU A 579 -8.41 -14.78 29.45
CA GLU A 579 -8.12 -16.09 30.02
C GLU A 579 -7.40 -16.97 28.99
N ASP A 580 -6.07 -17.02 29.05
CA ASP A 580 -5.30 -17.97 28.24
C ASP A 580 -5.59 -19.42 28.68
N ARG A 581 -6.10 -20.20 27.74
CA ARG A 581 -6.44 -21.62 27.90
C ARG A 581 -5.52 -22.55 27.15
N PHE A 582 -4.39 -22.09 26.59
CA PHE A 582 -3.52 -22.94 25.76
C PHE A 582 -3.05 -24.20 26.48
N ALA A 583 -2.70 -24.09 27.77
CA ALA A 583 -2.21 -25.22 28.57
C ALA A 583 -3.31 -26.23 28.97
N THR A 584 -4.57 -25.85 28.92
CA THR A 584 -5.70 -26.63 29.49
C THR A 584 -6.72 -27.07 28.45
N ALA A 585 -6.80 -26.38 27.32
CA ALA A 585 -7.76 -26.64 26.26
C ALA A 585 -7.37 -27.87 25.40
N PRO A 586 -8.27 -28.84 25.20
CA PRO A 586 -7.96 -30.05 24.44
C PRO A 586 -7.67 -29.78 22.95
N GLN A 587 -8.20 -28.69 22.38
CA GLN A 587 -8.00 -28.32 20.98
C GLN A 587 -6.68 -27.59 20.69
N ALA A 588 -5.87 -27.24 21.70
CA ALA A 588 -4.65 -26.45 21.50
C ALA A 588 -3.68 -27.05 20.46
N ALA A 589 -3.45 -28.36 20.52
CA ALA A 589 -2.59 -29.06 19.56
C ALA A 589 -3.17 -29.07 18.14
N ALA A 590 -4.50 -29.16 18.00
CA ALA A 590 -5.17 -29.14 16.70
C ALA A 590 -5.05 -27.76 16.03
N PHE A 591 -5.15 -26.68 16.82
CA PHE A 591 -4.94 -25.31 16.34
C PHE A 591 -3.52 -25.09 15.81
N LEU A 592 -2.50 -25.58 16.51
CA LEU A 592 -1.11 -25.50 16.03
C LEU A 592 -0.90 -26.29 14.73
N GLN A 593 -1.47 -27.50 14.64
CA GLN A 593 -1.39 -28.31 13.41
C GLN A 593 -2.08 -27.63 12.23
N GLN A 594 -3.27 -27.06 12.46
CA GLN A 594 -4.00 -26.32 11.44
C GLN A 594 -3.24 -25.08 10.98
N LEU A 595 -2.66 -24.33 11.92
CA LEU A 595 -1.85 -23.16 11.59
C LEU A 595 -0.65 -23.57 10.73
N ALA A 596 0.13 -24.57 11.15
CA ALA A 596 1.29 -25.04 10.40
C ALA A 596 0.94 -25.52 8.97
N ALA A 597 -0.23 -26.14 8.78
CA ALA A 597 -0.71 -26.55 7.46
C ALA A 597 -0.99 -25.34 6.56
N LEU A 598 -1.70 -24.33 7.08
CA LEU A 598 -1.98 -23.09 6.33
C LEU A 598 -0.70 -22.32 5.99
N GLU A 599 0.26 -22.28 6.92
CA GLU A 599 1.57 -21.65 6.68
C GLU A 599 2.36 -22.36 5.57
N ALA A 600 2.27 -23.68 5.49
CA ALA A 600 2.95 -24.48 4.47
C ALA A 600 2.31 -24.38 3.07
N GLU A 601 1.01 -24.10 3.00
CA GLU A 601 0.28 -23.92 1.75
C GLU A 601 0.45 -22.51 1.14
N ALA A 602 0.89 -21.54 1.94
CA ALA A 602 1.02 -20.18 1.48
C ALA A 602 2.18 -20.01 0.49
N PRO A 603 1.93 -19.45 -0.72
CA PRO A 603 2.99 -19.21 -1.69
C PRO A 603 4.02 -18.23 -1.10
N PRO A 604 5.31 -18.39 -1.44
CA PRO A 604 6.36 -17.49 -0.97
C PRO A 604 6.17 -16.09 -1.55
N ALA A 605 6.56 -15.07 -0.77
CA ALA A 605 6.55 -13.70 -1.23
C ALA A 605 7.38 -13.54 -2.52
N PRO A 606 6.86 -12.86 -3.55
CA PRO A 606 7.66 -12.51 -4.70
C PRO A 606 8.79 -11.56 -4.28
N PRO A 607 9.97 -11.62 -4.91
CA PRO A 607 11.03 -10.67 -4.64
C PRO A 607 10.51 -9.23 -4.81
N VAL A 608 10.80 -8.36 -3.85
CA VAL A 608 10.50 -6.94 -3.94
C VAL A 608 11.57 -6.30 -4.79
N THR A 609 11.17 -5.64 -5.87
CA THR A 609 12.13 -5.18 -6.86
C THR A 609 12.52 -3.70 -6.64
N GLU A 610 11.60 -2.86 -6.17
CA GLU A 610 11.87 -1.45 -5.84
C GLU A 610 11.83 -1.21 -4.32
N GLY A 611 12.54 -0.20 -3.82
CA GLY A 611 12.53 0.19 -2.42
C GLY A 611 12.73 1.70 -2.30
N ASP A 612 12.01 2.34 -1.40
CA ASP A 612 12.02 3.81 -1.24
C ASP A 612 12.72 4.27 0.05
N ARG A 613 13.38 5.42 -0.07
CA ARG A 613 14.15 6.09 0.97
C ARG A 613 13.42 7.25 1.65
N ASP A 614 12.27 7.72 1.14
CA ASP A 614 11.48 8.76 1.84
C ASP A 614 10.57 8.15 2.92
N LEU A 615 10.45 6.82 2.93
CA LEU A 615 9.74 6.06 3.95
C LEU A 615 10.22 6.41 5.36
N ARG A 616 11.53 6.54 5.60
CA ARG A 616 12.05 6.90 6.93
C ARG A 616 11.62 8.31 7.36
N ALA A 617 11.55 9.28 6.44
CA ALA A 617 11.06 10.62 6.72
C ALA A 617 9.55 10.63 7.00
N LYS A 618 8.77 9.85 6.24
CA LYS A 618 7.33 9.64 6.46
C LYS A 618 7.04 8.98 7.80
N LEU A 619 7.80 7.95 8.15
CA LEU A 619 7.71 7.27 9.44
C LEU A 619 8.13 8.15 10.61
N ARG A 620 9.14 9.01 10.42
CA ARG A 620 9.48 10.04 11.41
C ARG A 620 8.33 11.02 11.59
N ALA A 621 7.68 11.44 10.51
CA ALA A 621 6.50 12.29 10.58
C ALA A 621 5.30 11.60 11.28
N LEU A 622 5.25 10.27 11.23
CA LEU A 622 4.29 9.42 11.96
C LEU A 622 4.73 9.09 13.40
N GLY A 623 5.95 9.44 13.81
CA GLY A 623 6.48 9.15 15.15
C GLY A 623 7.02 7.72 15.34
N TYR A 624 7.21 6.95 14.26
CA TYR A 624 7.69 5.56 14.34
C TYR A 624 9.22 5.42 14.40
N VAL A 625 9.98 6.45 13.99
CA VAL A 625 11.45 6.47 13.98
C VAL A 625 11.99 7.88 14.30
N GLU A 626 13.14 7.98 14.98
CA GLU A 626 13.79 9.25 15.34
C GLU A 626 14.51 9.97 14.18
#